data_AF-A0A1J5ITL3-F1
#
_entry.id   AF-A0A1J5ITL3-F1
#
_cell.length_a   1.000
_cell.length_b   1.000
_cell.length_c   1.000
_cell.angle_alpha   90.00
_cell.angle_beta   90.00
_cell.angle_gamma   90.00
#
_symmetry.space_group_name_H-M   'P 1'
#
loop_
_entity.id
_entity.type
_entity.pdbx_description
1 polymer ?
#
loop_
_entity_poly.entity_id
_entity_poly.type
_entity_poly.pdbx_seq_one_letter_code
_entity_poly.pdbx_strand_id
1 'polypeptide(L)'
;MLFDDQDQLEGRALYIAQRLDLKALEQSQRLANNPLVVRAGSKGMAALFRYGVVVVFGLDGIEEAAFLKDLRHFAHEPFEHFEAETVNLCLSAAMPEHATHDIDLDMFNIERLQVVASVLAKSVILAHYELEVAKTFESIEPLAQSLQQGSSHAHGGAQLLAHIGDVLMIQGRMVGRVEVSEKPELLWEEPQYERLHKRMAEEYELIERHRSLERKLELISKTAETLLGLLQNQRSHRVEWYIVILIVIEVFLTLYEMWTKHLIG
;
A
#
# COMPACT_ATOMS: atom_id res chain seq x y z
N MET A 1 -1.39 -5.17 -36.12
CA MET A 1 -1.38 -5.21 -34.64
C MET A 1 -2.43 -4.23 -34.11
N LEU A 2 -2.72 -4.20 -32.81
CA LEU A 2 -3.79 -3.35 -32.24
C LEU A 2 -3.58 -1.84 -32.48
N PHE A 3 -2.31 -1.41 -32.59
CA PHE A 3 -1.89 0.00 -32.63
C PHE A 3 -0.98 0.34 -33.82
N ASP A 4 -1.05 -0.39 -34.94
CA ASP A 4 -0.10 -0.22 -36.09
C ASP A 4 -0.09 1.19 -36.72
N ASP A 5 -1.17 1.96 -36.59
CA ASP A 5 -1.31 3.29 -37.20
C ASP A 5 -1.07 4.45 -36.20
N GLN A 6 -0.53 4.17 -35.02
CA GLN A 6 -0.34 5.16 -33.95
C GLN A 6 1.14 5.37 -33.63
N ASP A 7 1.60 6.62 -33.75
CA ASP A 7 2.95 7.03 -33.35
C ASP A 7 3.04 7.42 -31.86
N GLN A 8 1.88 7.70 -31.25
CA GLN A 8 1.73 8.03 -29.83
C GLN A 8 0.56 7.25 -29.23
N LEU A 9 0.74 6.81 -28.00
CA LEU A 9 -0.24 6.03 -27.25
C LEU A 9 -0.24 6.47 -25.78
N GLU A 10 -1.39 6.88 -25.28
CA GLU A 10 -1.56 7.20 -23.86
C GLU A 10 -1.81 5.92 -23.06
N GLY A 11 -1.10 5.77 -21.94
CA GLY A 11 -1.30 4.73 -20.95
C GLY A 11 -1.74 5.33 -19.61
N ARG A 12 -2.76 4.75 -18.97
CA ARG A 12 -3.23 5.17 -17.65
C ARG A 12 -3.30 3.99 -16.70
N ALA A 13 -2.60 4.08 -15.57
CA ALA A 13 -2.64 3.10 -14.50
C ALA A 13 -3.57 3.58 -13.39
N LEU A 14 -4.49 2.73 -12.94
CA LEU A 14 -5.52 3.06 -11.96
C LEU A 14 -5.56 1.99 -10.87
N TYR A 15 -5.39 2.39 -9.61
CA TYR A 15 -5.47 1.46 -8.49
C TYR A 15 -6.88 1.42 -7.88
N ILE A 16 -7.77 0.62 -8.47
CA ILE A 16 -9.22 0.76 -8.28
C ILE A 16 -9.81 -0.02 -7.09
N ALA A 17 -9.10 -1.02 -6.57
CA ALA A 17 -9.59 -1.88 -5.50
C ALA A 17 -8.44 -2.56 -4.75
N GLN A 18 -8.70 -3.16 -3.59
CA GLN A 18 -7.69 -3.95 -2.87
C GLN A 18 -7.35 -5.28 -3.58
N ARG A 19 -8.27 -5.81 -4.39
CA ARG A 19 -8.09 -7.05 -5.14
C ARG A 19 -9.09 -7.15 -6.30
N LEU A 20 -8.66 -7.75 -7.40
CA LEU A 20 -9.50 -8.13 -8.53
C LEU A 20 -9.59 -9.65 -8.67
N ASP A 21 -10.80 -10.19 -8.81
CA ASP A 21 -11.03 -11.59 -9.18
C ASP A 21 -11.10 -11.75 -10.71
N LEU A 22 -9.97 -12.11 -11.30
CA LEU A 22 -9.81 -12.19 -12.74
C LEU A 22 -10.22 -13.55 -13.33
N LYS A 23 -10.57 -14.55 -12.51
CA LYS A 23 -10.83 -15.92 -12.99
C LYS A 23 -11.92 -16.00 -14.06
N ALA A 24 -12.96 -15.19 -13.91
CA ALA A 24 -14.07 -15.13 -14.86
C ALA A 24 -13.69 -14.46 -16.20
N LEU A 25 -12.71 -13.55 -16.17
CA LEU A 25 -12.24 -12.81 -17.36
C LEU A 25 -11.20 -13.59 -18.17
N GLU A 26 -10.43 -14.45 -17.50
CA GLU A 26 -9.42 -15.32 -18.13
C GLU A 26 -10.01 -16.22 -19.24
N GLN A 27 -11.31 -16.57 -19.14
CA GLN A 27 -11.96 -17.53 -20.03
C GLN A 27 -12.65 -16.93 -21.25
N SER A 28 -12.92 -15.61 -21.29
CA SER A 28 -13.87 -15.03 -22.24
C SER A 28 -13.34 -13.91 -23.14
N GLN A 29 -12.32 -13.13 -22.73
CA GLN A 29 -11.93 -11.90 -23.44
C GLN A 29 -10.41 -11.61 -23.47
N ARG A 30 -9.59 -12.65 -23.51
CA ARG A 30 -8.13 -12.56 -23.35
C ARG A 30 -7.38 -12.24 -24.65
N LEU A 31 -6.43 -11.31 -24.55
CA LEU A 31 -5.36 -11.05 -25.52
C LEU A 31 -4.02 -11.70 -25.11
N ALA A 32 -3.64 -11.58 -23.84
CA ALA A 32 -2.40 -12.16 -23.30
C ALA A 32 -2.56 -12.53 -21.81
N ASN A 33 -1.61 -13.31 -21.29
CA ASN A 33 -1.54 -13.71 -19.89
C ASN A 33 -0.31 -13.09 -19.21
N ASN A 34 -0.36 -13.03 -17.88
CA ASN A 34 0.76 -12.68 -17.00
C ASN A 34 1.40 -11.30 -17.30
N PRO A 35 0.70 -10.16 -17.09
CA PRO A 35 -0.65 -10.02 -16.53
C PRO A 35 -1.76 -10.30 -17.55
N LEU A 36 -2.99 -10.54 -17.06
CA LEU A 36 -4.13 -10.75 -17.95
C LEU A 36 -4.38 -9.48 -18.76
N VAL A 37 -4.31 -9.58 -20.09
CA VAL A 37 -4.66 -8.47 -20.99
C VAL A 37 -5.98 -8.78 -21.67
N VAL A 38 -6.89 -7.82 -21.68
CA VAL A 38 -8.18 -7.89 -22.36
C VAL A 38 -8.35 -6.73 -23.34
N ARG A 39 -9.25 -6.89 -24.33
CA ARG A 39 -9.69 -5.75 -25.15
C ARG A 39 -10.53 -4.82 -24.30
N ALA A 40 -10.34 -3.52 -24.47
CA ALA A 40 -11.12 -2.50 -23.78
C ALA A 40 -11.40 -1.34 -24.74
N GLY A 41 -12.64 -0.85 -24.76
CA GLY A 41 -13.07 0.10 -25.79
C GLY A 41 -13.07 -0.49 -27.21
N SER A 42 -13.07 0.39 -28.20
CA SER A 42 -13.13 0.04 -29.62
C SER A 42 -11.79 -0.44 -30.19
N LYS A 43 -10.69 0.20 -29.79
CA LYS A 43 -9.32 -0.09 -30.27
C LYS A 43 -8.29 -0.19 -29.15
N GLY A 44 -8.70 -0.16 -27.89
CA GLY A 44 -7.80 -0.17 -26.75
C GLY A 44 -7.58 -1.55 -26.14
N MET A 45 -6.75 -1.56 -25.10
CA MET A 45 -6.53 -2.73 -24.26
C MET A 45 -6.38 -2.34 -22.79
N ALA A 46 -6.62 -3.31 -21.92
CA ALA A 46 -6.41 -3.18 -20.49
C ALA A 46 -5.60 -4.37 -19.95
N ALA A 47 -4.51 -4.08 -19.25
CA ALA A 47 -3.78 -5.04 -18.44
C ALA A 47 -4.34 -5.03 -17.01
N LEU A 48 -4.74 -6.21 -16.53
CA LEU A 48 -5.43 -6.40 -15.26
C LEU A 48 -4.53 -7.14 -14.28
N PHE A 49 -4.39 -6.58 -13.07
CA PHE A 49 -3.56 -7.13 -12.02
C PHE A 49 -4.41 -7.57 -10.84
N ARG A 50 -4.20 -8.79 -10.36
CA ARG A 50 -4.98 -9.39 -9.25
C ARG A 50 -4.94 -8.56 -7.97
N TYR A 51 -3.86 -7.81 -7.76
CA TYR A 51 -3.69 -6.92 -6.63
C TYR A 51 -4.45 -5.59 -6.76
N GLY A 52 -5.31 -5.42 -7.78
CA GLY A 52 -6.29 -4.33 -7.81
C GLY A 52 -6.03 -3.19 -8.80
N VAL A 53 -4.96 -3.30 -9.61
CA VAL A 53 -4.60 -2.28 -10.60
C VAL A 53 -5.09 -2.67 -11.99
N VAL A 54 -5.47 -1.64 -12.74
CA VAL A 54 -5.81 -1.70 -14.15
C VAL A 54 -4.92 -0.72 -14.88
N VAL A 55 -4.27 -1.14 -15.96
CA VAL A 55 -3.56 -0.25 -16.86
C VAL A 55 -4.23 -0.28 -18.22
N VAL A 56 -4.81 0.85 -18.62
CA VAL A 56 -5.50 1.01 -19.91
C VAL A 56 -4.59 1.69 -20.91
N PHE A 57 -4.68 1.30 -22.18
CA PHE A 57 -3.96 1.94 -23.29
C PHE A 57 -4.93 2.25 -24.43
N GLY A 58 -4.89 3.49 -24.92
CA GLY A 58 -5.65 3.90 -26.10
C GLY A 58 -7.17 3.88 -25.90
N LEU A 59 -7.64 4.21 -24.70
CA LEU A 59 -9.07 4.40 -24.40
C LEU A 59 -9.36 5.89 -24.29
N ASP A 60 -10.51 6.33 -24.81
CA ASP A 60 -11.03 7.64 -24.44
C ASP A 60 -11.67 7.63 -23.04
N GLY A 61 -11.99 8.82 -22.51
CA GLY A 61 -12.55 8.94 -21.16
C GLY A 61 -13.91 8.26 -20.96
N ILE A 62 -14.71 8.08 -22.04
CA ILE A 62 -16.02 7.40 -21.97
C ILE A 62 -15.82 5.90 -21.98
N GLU A 63 -14.96 5.39 -22.88
CA GLU A 63 -14.57 3.99 -22.95
C GLU A 63 -13.94 3.52 -21.64
N GLU A 64 -13.04 4.32 -21.06
CA GLU A 64 -12.42 4.03 -19.76
C GLU A 64 -13.48 3.95 -18.65
N ALA A 65 -14.35 4.96 -18.54
CA ALA A 65 -15.37 4.99 -17.50
C ALA A 65 -16.34 3.79 -17.61
N ALA A 66 -16.72 3.42 -18.83
CA ALA A 66 -17.56 2.24 -19.08
C ALA A 66 -16.83 0.94 -18.68
N PHE A 67 -15.58 0.79 -19.10
CA PHE A 67 -14.76 -0.38 -18.78
C PHE A 67 -14.56 -0.55 -17.27
N LEU A 68 -14.22 0.53 -16.56
CA LEU A 68 -14.04 0.52 -15.11
C LEU A 68 -15.35 0.21 -14.36
N LYS A 69 -16.49 0.70 -14.86
CA LYS A 69 -17.80 0.40 -14.29
C LYS A 69 -18.11 -1.09 -14.38
N ASP A 70 -17.84 -1.71 -15.52
CA ASP A 70 -18.05 -3.15 -15.70
C ASP A 70 -17.11 -3.95 -14.79
N LEU A 71 -15.85 -3.50 -14.67
CA LEU A 71 -14.85 -4.17 -13.86
C LEU A 71 -15.14 -4.14 -12.35
N ARG A 72 -15.96 -3.19 -11.86
CA ARG A 72 -16.35 -3.12 -10.43
C ARG A 72 -16.98 -4.41 -9.91
N HIS A 73 -17.63 -5.23 -10.74
CA HIS A 73 -18.23 -6.51 -10.33
C HIS A 73 -17.18 -7.54 -9.92
N PHE A 74 -15.93 -7.38 -10.37
CA PHE A 74 -14.81 -8.25 -10.06
C PHE A 74 -13.91 -7.68 -8.95
N ALA A 75 -14.23 -6.48 -8.45
CA ALA A 75 -13.46 -5.78 -7.44
C ALA A 75 -13.89 -6.18 -6.02
N HIS A 76 -12.92 -6.61 -5.21
CA HIS A 76 -13.08 -6.78 -3.78
C HIS A 76 -12.54 -5.53 -3.07
N GLU A 77 -13.37 -4.94 -2.21
CA GLU A 77 -13.08 -3.67 -1.53
C GLU A 77 -12.67 -2.58 -2.55
N PRO A 78 -13.58 -2.19 -3.46
CA PRO A 78 -13.32 -1.12 -4.41
C PRO A 78 -13.18 0.23 -3.69
N PHE A 79 -12.26 1.06 -4.18
CA PHE A 79 -12.08 2.39 -3.62
C PHE A 79 -13.11 3.38 -4.18
N GLU A 80 -13.57 4.31 -3.34
CA GLU A 80 -14.40 5.42 -3.81
C GLU A 80 -13.57 6.43 -4.62
N HIS A 81 -12.38 6.72 -4.13
CA HIS A 81 -11.36 7.55 -4.79
C HIS A 81 -10.11 6.70 -4.92
N PHE A 82 -9.59 6.59 -6.14
CA PHE A 82 -8.40 5.82 -6.43
C PHE A 82 -7.31 6.69 -7.04
N GLU A 83 -6.06 6.28 -6.80
CA GLU A 83 -4.91 6.90 -7.43
C GLU A 83 -4.84 6.50 -8.91
N ALA A 84 -4.46 7.46 -9.75
CA ALA A 84 -4.25 7.25 -11.17
C ALA A 84 -2.97 7.95 -11.63
N GLU A 85 -2.24 7.28 -12.52
CA GLU A 85 -1.00 7.77 -13.11
C GLU A 85 -1.12 7.67 -14.63
N THR A 86 -0.70 8.71 -15.35
CA THR A 86 -0.81 8.81 -16.81
C THR A 86 0.58 8.93 -17.42
N VAL A 87 0.79 8.26 -18.53
CA VAL A 87 2.04 8.31 -19.30
C VAL A 87 1.77 8.36 -20.79
N ASN A 88 2.64 9.06 -21.51
CA ASN A 88 2.65 9.06 -22.96
C ASN A 88 3.74 8.12 -23.46
N LEU A 89 3.36 7.21 -24.36
CA LEU A 89 4.28 6.32 -25.06
C LEU A 89 4.48 6.85 -26.47
N CYS A 90 5.72 6.96 -26.91
CA CYS A 90 6.09 7.44 -28.24
C CYS A 90 6.90 6.39 -28.99
N LEU A 91 6.68 6.27 -30.30
CA LEU A 91 7.59 5.48 -31.14
C LEU A 91 8.92 6.23 -31.31
N SER A 92 10.06 5.57 -31.06
CA SER A 92 11.40 6.20 -31.12
C SER A 92 11.72 6.88 -32.45
N ALA A 93 11.04 6.54 -33.53
CA ALA A 93 11.21 7.19 -34.84
C ALA A 93 10.60 8.61 -34.91
N ALA A 94 9.77 9.00 -33.95
CA ALA A 94 8.97 10.23 -33.96
C ALA A 94 9.50 11.36 -33.05
N MET A 95 10.72 11.24 -32.51
CA MET A 95 11.19 12.15 -31.45
C MET A 95 11.44 13.60 -31.91
N PRO A 96 10.93 14.59 -31.14
CA PRO A 96 11.58 15.86 -30.91
C PRO A 96 12.66 15.72 -29.80
N GLU A 97 13.83 16.35 -29.96
CA GLU A 97 15.01 16.27 -29.06
C GLU A 97 14.79 16.64 -27.56
N HIS A 98 13.58 16.96 -27.11
CA HIS A 98 13.34 17.60 -25.80
C HIS A 98 12.11 17.09 -25.01
N ALA A 99 11.50 15.95 -25.36
CA ALA A 99 10.39 15.41 -24.57
C ALA A 99 10.91 14.81 -23.25
N THR A 100 10.58 15.43 -22.12
CA THR A 100 11.16 15.06 -20.81
C THR A 100 10.38 13.96 -20.10
N HIS A 101 9.20 13.52 -20.57
CA HIS A 101 8.31 12.56 -19.86
C HIS A 101 7.63 11.53 -20.80
N ASP A 102 8.27 11.17 -21.92
CA ASP A 102 7.72 10.19 -22.86
C ASP A 102 8.53 8.88 -22.78
N ILE A 103 7.84 7.74 -22.67
CA ILE A 103 8.51 6.44 -22.73
C ILE A 103 8.66 6.06 -24.20
N ASP A 104 9.92 5.96 -24.63
CA ASP A 104 10.25 5.54 -25.98
C ASP A 104 10.19 4.03 -26.16
N LEU A 105 9.37 3.60 -27.12
CA LEU A 105 9.28 2.24 -27.59
C LEU A 105 9.60 2.19 -29.09
N ASP A 106 10.14 1.08 -29.56
CA ASP A 106 10.33 0.82 -30.99
C ASP A 106 9.05 0.28 -31.67
N MET A 107 8.09 -0.26 -30.90
CA MET A 107 6.79 -0.71 -31.37
C MET A 107 5.78 -0.88 -30.22
N PHE A 108 4.48 -0.75 -30.54
CA PHE A 108 3.36 -0.99 -29.62
C PHE A 108 2.77 -2.41 -29.78
N ASN A 109 3.54 -3.42 -29.40
CA ASN A 109 3.05 -4.80 -29.30
C ASN A 109 2.54 -5.11 -27.88
N ILE A 110 1.80 -6.22 -27.75
CA ILE A 110 1.13 -6.55 -26.48
C ILE A 110 2.15 -6.81 -25.37
N GLU A 111 3.24 -7.51 -25.68
CA GLU A 111 4.25 -7.93 -24.72
C GLU A 111 5.03 -6.72 -24.14
N ARG A 112 5.38 -5.73 -24.96
CA ARG A 112 5.98 -4.47 -24.47
C ARG A 112 5.02 -3.69 -23.61
N LEU A 113 3.76 -3.59 -24.03
CA LEU A 113 2.73 -2.91 -23.24
C LEU A 113 2.44 -3.64 -21.92
N GLN A 114 2.59 -4.97 -21.86
CA GLN A 114 2.53 -5.72 -20.60
C GLN A 114 3.69 -5.38 -19.67
N VAL A 115 4.91 -5.20 -20.20
CA VAL A 115 6.06 -4.75 -19.41
C VAL A 115 5.86 -3.34 -18.89
N VAL A 116 5.44 -2.41 -19.76
CA VAL A 116 5.09 -1.03 -19.38
C VAL A 116 4.01 -1.05 -18.30
N ALA A 117 2.92 -1.79 -18.50
CA ALA A 117 1.84 -1.92 -17.55
C ALA A 117 2.31 -2.46 -16.20
N SER A 118 3.24 -3.43 -16.20
CA SER A 118 3.76 -4.01 -14.96
C SER A 118 4.55 -3.00 -14.12
N VAL A 119 5.29 -2.10 -14.77
CA VAL A 119 6.00 -1.00 -14.10
C VAL A 119 5.02 0.04 -13.58
N LEU A 120 4.11 0.53 -14.45
CA LEU A 120 3.12 1.54 -14.07
C LEU A 120 2.21 1.05 -12.94
N ALA A 121 1.84 -0.24 -12.96
CA ALA A 121 1.01 -0.80 -11.92
C ALA A 121 1.67 -0.80 -10.54
N LYS A 122 2.98 -1.05 -10.50
CA LYS A 122 3.77 -0.92 -9.27
C LYS A 122 3.95 0.53 -8.86
N SER A 123 4.17 1.45 -9.81
CA SER A 123 4.32 2.89 -9.53
C SER A 123 3.07 3.49 -8.87
N VAL A 124 1.88 3.25 -9.42
CA VAL A 124 0.62 3.79 -8.88
C VAL A 124 0.30 3.21 -7.50
N ILE A 125 0.62 1.93 -7.26
CA ILE A 125 0.48 1.33 -5.92
C ILE A 125 1.45 1.95 -4.92
N LEU A 126 2.72 2.12 -5.30
CA LEU A 126 3.69 2.75 -4.41
C LEU A 126 3.24 4.16 -4.05
N ALA A 127 2.73 4.93 -5.01
CA ALA A 127 2.16 6.25 -4.75
C ALA A 127 1.01 6.20 -3.73
N HIS A 128 0.09 5.24 -3.88
CA HIS A 128 -1.00 5.04 -2.93
C HIS A 128 -0.50 4.75 -1.52
N TYR A 129 0.43 3.80 -1.34
CA TYR A 129 0.94 3.46 -0.01
C TYR A 129 1.83 4.55 0.58
N GLU A 130 2.57 5.30 -0.24
CA GLU A 130 3.31 6.47 0.21
C GLU A 130 2.36 7.51 0.84
N LEU A 131 1.18 7.73 0.24
CA LEU A 131 0.14 8.60 0.78
C LEU A 131 -0.50 8.04 2.05
N GLU A 132 -0.84 6.74 2.09
CA GLU A 132 -1.40 6.12 3.29
C GLU A 132 -0.44 6.17 4.48
N VAL A 133 0.85 5.91 4.24
CA VAL A 133 1.89 6.00 5.27
C VAL A 133 2.09 7.43 5.75
N ALA A 134 2.08 8.41 4.83
CA ALA A 134 2.17 9.83 5.22
C ALA A 134 1.01 10.25 6.16
N LYS A 135 -0.23 9.86 5.83
CA LYS A 135 -1.41 10.12 6.70
C LYS A 135 -1.29 9.45 8.06
N THR A 136 -0.72 8.25 8.10
CA THR A 136 -0.49 7.53 9.36
C THR A 136 0.55 8.23 10.23
N PHE A 137 1.63 8.74 9.64
CA PHE A 137 2.62 9.57 10.34
C PHE A 137 2.00 10.81 10.98
N GLU A 138 1.20 11.57 10.22
CA GLU A 138 0.50 12.76 10.71
C GLU A 138 -0.44 12.44 11.90
N SER A 139 -1.03 11.25 11.91
CA SER A 139 -1.93 10.81 12.98
C SER A 139 -1.21 10.39 14.26
N ILE A 140 0.06 9.96 14.16
CA ILE A 140 0.87 9.53 15.31
C ILE A 140 1.54 10.73 16.01
N GLU A 141 1.79 11.83 15.30
CA GLU A 141 2.46 13.01 15.86
C GLU A 141 1.78 13.59 17.13
N PRO A 142 0.45 13.76 17.19
CA PRO A 142 -0.23 14.22 18.41
C PRO A 142 -0.07 13.27 19.59
N LEU A 143 -0.02 11.96 19.35
CA LEU A 143 0.20 10.96 20.40
C LEU A 143 1.62 11.12 20.98
N ALA A 144 2.63 11.29 20.13
CA ALA A 144 4.00 11.55 20.56
C ALA A 144 4.12 12.86 21.37
N GLN A 145 3.44 13.93 20.94
CA GLN A 145 3.40 15.20 21.67
C GLN A 145 2.71 15.07 23.04
N SER A 146 1.59 14.35 23.13
CA SER A 146 0.88 14.12 24.40
C SER A 146 1.74 13.35 25.42
N LEU A 147 2.57 12.42 24.94
CA LEU A 147 3.49 11.66 25.76
C LEU A 147 4.66 12.52 26.24
N GLN A 148 5.19 13.41 25.40
CA GLN A 148 6.21 14.39 25.79
C GLN A 148 5.72 15.30 26.94
N GLN A 149 4.43 15.66 26.94
CA GLN A 149 3.82 16.50 27.96
C GLN A 149 3.42 15.73 29.24
N GLY A 150 3.66 14.41 29.29
CA GLY A 150 3.35 13.57 30.45
C GLY A 150 1.87 13.23 30.64
N SER A 151 1.00 13.61 29.70
CA SER A 151 -0.44 13.28 29.73
C SER A 151 -0.68 11.88 29.14
N SER A 152 -0.79 10.87 30.01
CA SER A 152 -1.13 9.51 29.61
C SER A 152 -2.65 9.30 29.73
N HIS A 153 -3.38 9.50 28.64
CA HIS A 153 -4.82 9.20 28.58
C HIS A 153 -5.06 7.75 28.13
N ALA A 154 -5.98 7.05 28.77
CA ALA A 154 -6.30 5.64 28.46
C ALA A 154 -6.70 5.40 26.99
N HIS A 155 -7.24 6.41 26.31
CA HIS A 155 -7.61 6.36 24.90
C HIS A 155 -6.42 6.39 23.92
N GLY A 156 -5.28 6.98 24.30
CA GLY A 156 -4.11 7.11 23.42
C GLY A 156 -3.46 5.76 23.10
N GLY A 157 -3.48 4.81 24.04
CA GLY A 157 -2.96 3.45 23.79
C GLY A 157 -3.81 2.63 22.82
N ALA A 158 -5.13 2.82 22.84
CA ALA A 158 -6.04 2.13 21.91
C ALA A 158 -5.92 2.70 20.48
N GLN A 159 -5.81 4.03 20.35
CA GLN A 159 -5.57 4.70 19.06
C GLN A 159 -4.22 4.30 18.47
N LEU A 160 -3.16 4.27 19.29
CA LEU A 160 -1.85 3.82 18.84
C LEU A 160 -1.87 2.37 18.33
N LEU A 161 -2.57 1.47 19.03
CA LEU A 161 -2.70 0.08 18.61
C LEU A 161 -3.45 -0.04 17.27
N ALA A 162 -4.48 0.78 17.04
CA ALA A 162 -5.16 0.84 15.75
C ALA A 162 -4.20 1.27 14.62
N HIS A 163 -3.43 2.34 14.83
CA HIS A 163 -2.43 2.80 13.85
C HIS A 163 -1.32 1.77 13.57
N ILE A 164 -0.89 1.00 14.58
CA ILE A 164 0.01 -0.15 14.36
C ILE A 164 -0.66 -1.19 13.47
N GLY A 165 -1.95 -1.49 13.73
CA GLY A 165 -2.74 -2.38 12.89
C GLY A 165 -2.72 -1.94 11.43
N ASP A 166 -2.95 -0.65 11.18
CA ASP A 166 -2.93 -0.08 9.82
C ASP A 166 -1.56 -0.27 9.14
N VAL A 167 -0.46 0.04 9.85
CA VAL A 167 0.93 -0.15 9.36
C VAL A 167 1.23 -1.60 9.05
N LEU A 168 0.86 -2.53 9.94
CA LEU A 168 1.05 -3.97 9.73
C LEU A 168 0.23 -4.48 8.54
N MET A 169 -0.99 -3.95 8.33
CA MET A 169 -1.80 -4.28 7.17
C MET A 169 -1.16 -3.78 5.88
N ILE A 170 -0.64 -2.55 5.84
CA ILE A 170 0.07 -2.00 4.68
C ILE A 170 1.32 -2.85 4.37
N GLN A 171 2.14 -3.16 5.37
CA GLN A 171 3.31 -4.02 5.21
C GLN A 171 2.93 -5.40 4.66
N GLY A 172 1.92 -6.05 5.22
CA GLY A 172 1.45 -7.35 4.78
C GLY A 172 0.94 -7.34 3.33
N ARG A 173 0.27 -6.26 2.90
CA ARG A 173 -0.19 -6.10 1.51
C ARG A 173 0.97 -5.87 0.54
N MET A 174 1.93 -5.03 0.90
CA MET A 174 3.11 -4.77 0.07
C MET A 174 3.96 -6.03 -0.15
N VAL A 175 4.24 -6.79 0.91
CA VAL A 175 5.05 -8.01 0.85
C VAL A 175 4.31 -9.14 0.16
N GLY A 176 3.05 -9.39 0.52
CA GLY A 176 2.33 -10.60 0.10
C GLY A 176 1.50 -10.51 -1.17
N ARG A 177 1.33 -9.31 -1.77
CA ARG A 177 0.42 -9.14 -2.93
C ARG A 177 1.01 -8.42 -4.12
N VAL A 178 1.94 -7.49 -3.90
CA VAL A 178 2.43 -6.61 -4.97
C VAL A 178 3.85 -6.98 -5.40
N GLU A 179 4.60 -7.71 -4.54
CA GLU A 179 5.95 -8.24 -4.83
C GLU A 179 6.77 -7.26 -5.69
N VAL A 180 6.83 -6.01 -5.26
CA VAL A 180 7.34 -4.89 -6.06
C VAL A 180 8.76 -5.17 -6.58
N SER A 181 9.54 -5.87 -5.75
CA SER A 181 10.93 -6.27 -6.03
C SER A 181 11.07 -7.46 -6.99
N GLU A 182 10.00 -8.20 -7.29
CA GLU A 182 10.06 -9.35 -8.20
C GLU A 182 9.89 -8.96 -9.67
N LYS A 183 10.51 -9.76 -10.55
CA LYS A 183 10.36 -9.59 -12.00
C LYS A 183 8.96 -10.01 -12.43
N PRO A 184 8.31 -9.29 -13.36
CA PRO A 184 7.04 -9.72 -13.94
C PRO A 184 7.15 -11.12 -14.53
N GLU A 185 6.11 -11.94 -14.35
CA GLU A 185 6.11 -13.32 -14.82
C GLU A 185 6.34 -13.45 -16.34
N LEU A 186 5.87 -12.48 -17.13
CA LEU A 186 6.15 -12.39 -18.56
C LEU A 186 7.64 -12.53 -18.90
N LEU A 187 8.54 -12.01 -18.05
CA LEU A 187 9.99 -12.03 -18.34
C LEU A 187 10.60 -13.44 -18.25
N TRP A 188 9.91 -14.42 -17.65
CA TRP A 188 10.33 -15.81 -17.70
C TRP A 188 10.11 -16.42 -19.09
N GLU A 189 9.04 -15.99 -19.77
CA GLU A 189 8.67 -16.46 -21.12
C GLU A 189 9.39 -15.64 -22.20
N GLU A 190 9.52 -14.32 -21.99
CA GLU A 190 10.05 -13.37 -22.96
C GLU A 190 11.24 -12.55 -22.40
N PRO A 191 12.43 -13.16 -22.21
CA PRO A 191 13.59 -12.50 -21.60
C PRO A 191 14.11 -11.29 -22.37
N GLN A 192 13.80 -11.16 -23.67
CA GLN A 192 14.24 -10.00 -24.46
C GLN A 192 13.70 -8.67 -23.92
N TYR A 193 12.59 -8.67 -23.18
CA TYR A 193 12.02 -7.46 -22.59
C TYR A 193 12.62 -7.08 -21.23
N GLU A 194 13.59 -7.86 -20.70
CA GLU A 194 14.22 -7.58 -19.41
C GLU A 194 14.93 -6.23 -19.38
N ARG A 195 15.57 -5.82 -20.48
CA ARG A 195 16.22 -4.51 -20.60
C ARG A 195 15.21 -3.37 -20.51
N LEU A 196 14.07 -3.51 -21.18
CA LEU A 196 12.99 -2.52 -21.14
C LEU A 196 12.45 -2.39 -19.72
N HIS A 197 12.11 -3.53 -19.09
CA HIS A 197 11.63 -3.55 -17.72
C HIS A 197 12.61 -2.90 -16.76
N LYS A 198 13.90 -3.24 -16.84
CA LYS A 198 14.93 -2.69 -15.96
C LYS A 198 15.06 -1.18 -16.12
N ARG A 199 15.16 -0.68 -17.36
CA ARG A 199 15.23 0.76 -17.66
C ARG A 199 14.05 1.50 -17.04
N MET A 200 12.84 1.01 -17.27
CA MET A 200 11.62 1.63 -16.75
C MET A 200 11.53 1.53 -15.22
N ALA A 201 11.89 0.39 -14.62
CA ALA A 201 11.87 0.24 -13.17
C ALA A 201 12.86 1.19 -12.46
N GLU A 202 14.00 1.48 -13.10
CA GLU A 202 14.97 2.50 -12.66
C GLU A 202 14.43 3.92 -12.85
N GLU A 203 13.83 4.22 -14.00
CA GLU A 203 13.23 5.54 -14.30
C GLU A 203 12.09 5.90 -13.34
N TYR A 204 11.28 4.92 -12.94
CA TYR A 204 10.20 5.08 -11.95
C TYR A 204 10.68 4.86 -10.50
N GLU A 205 11.98 4.66 -10.29
CA GLU A 205 12.61 4.46 -8.97
C GLU A 205 11.90 3.40 -8.10
N LEU A 206 11.38 2.33 -8.72
CA LEU A 206 10.48 1.39 -8.03
C LEU A 206 11.13 0.76 -6.80
N ILE A 207 12.43 0.44 -6.89
CA ILE A 207 13.17 -0.23 -5.81
C ILE A 207 13.51 0.76 -4.70
N GLU A 208 13.96 1.97 -5.06
CA GLU A 208 14.29 3.04 -4.14
C GLU A 208 13.06 3.49 -3.34
N ARG A 209 11.94 3.72 -4.03
CA ARG A 209 10.65 4.09 -3.44
C ARG A 209 10.13 3.01 -2.51
N HIS A 210 10.13 1.75 -2.95
CA HIS A 210 9.74 0.62 -2.12
C HIS A 210 10.58 0.52 -0.82
N ARG A 211 11.92 0.58 -0.92
CA ARG A 211 12.81 0.55 0.25
C ARG A 211 12.61 1.75 1.18
N SER A 212 12.37 2.94 0.61
CA SER A 212 12.08 4.15 1.39
C SER A 212 10.79 3.96 2.21
N LEU A 213 9.76 3.41 1.57
CA LEU A 213 8.48 3.11 2.20
C LEU A 213 8.60 2.04 3.29
N GLU A 214 9.35 0.95 3.04
CA GLU A 214 9.62 -0.09 4.05
C GLU A 214 10.30 0.48 5.29
N ARG A 215 11.33 1.32 5.14
CA ARG A 215 12.01 1.98 6.26
C ARG A 215 11.06 2.87 7.05
N LYS A 216 10.19 3.63 6.36
CA LYS A 216 9.17 4.48 6.98
C LYS A 216 8.20 3.65 7.83
N LEU A 217 7.71 2.54 7.29
CA LEU A 217 6.82 1.60 7.98
C LEU A 217 7.51 0.94 9.19
N GLU A 218 8.77 0.50 9.04
CA GLU A 218 9.56 -0.09 10.13
C GLU A 218 9.76 0.89 11.29
N LEU A 219 10.09 2.16 10.97
CA LEU A 219 10.19 3.22 11.97
C LEU A 219 8.87 3.41 12.72
N ILE A 220 7.73 3.44 12.02
CA ILE A 220 6.41 3.55 12.68
C ILE A 220 6.19 2.37 13.62
N SER A 221 6.35 1.13 13.14
CA SER A 221 6.10 -0.08 13.95
C SER A 221 6.96 -0.05 15.22
N LYS A 222 8.26 0.22 15.07
CA LYS A 222 9.20 0.26 16.19
C LYS A 222 8.90 1.37 17.20
N THR A 223 8.56 2.57 16.71
CA THR A 223 8.17 3.69 17.58
C THR A 223 6.90 3.33 18.33
N ALA A 224 5.90 2.79 17.66
CA ALA A 224 4.62 2.47 18.25
C ALA A 224 4.71 1.29 19.24
N GLU A 225 5.52 0.26 18.97
CA GLU A 225 5.86 -0.80 19.93
C GLU A 225 6.53 -0.22 21.19
N THR A 226 7.50 0.69 21.01
CA THR A 226 8.18 1.36 22.12
C THR A 226 7.19 2.13 22.99
N LEU A 227 6.29 2.88 22.37
CA LEU A 227 5.25 3.65 23.06
C LEU A 227 4.25 2.74 23.79
N LEU A 228 3.84 1.61 23.20
CA LEU A 228 3.02 0.62 23.89
C LEU A 228 3.72 0.04 25.12
N GLY A 229 5.01 -0.27 25.02
CA GLY A 229 5.81 -0.73 26.16
C GLY A 229 5.81 0.28 27.31
N LEU A 230 5.97 1.57 27.00
CA LEU A 230 5.91 2.65 28.00
C LEU A 230 4.52 2.76 28.66
N LEU A 231 3.45 2.67 27.87
CA LEU A 231 2.07 2.71 28.39
C LEU A 231 1.73 1.50 29.27
N GLN A 232 2.21 0.30 28.91
CA GLN A 232 2.03 -0.91 29.71
C GLN A 232 2.80 -0.84 31.04
N ASN A 233 4.04 -0.31 31.03
CA ASN A 233 4.85 -0.17 32.24
C ASN A 233 4.18 0.72 33.30
N GLN A 234 3.53 1.82 32.87
CA GLN A 234 2.76 2.68 33.79
C GLN A 234 1.57 1.96 34.46
N ARG A 235 1.02 0.90 33.86
CA ARG A 235 -0.06 0.11 34.48
C ARG A 235 0.45 -0.83 35.57
N SER A 236 1.68 -1.35 35.45
CA SER A 236 2.27 -2.34 36.37
C SER A 236 2.41 -1.78 37.79
N HIS A 237 2.84 -0.52 37.93
CA HIS A 237 3.01 0.13 39.23
C HIS A 237 1.72 0.29 40.06
N ARG A 238 0.53 0.22 39.43
CA ARG A 238 -0.74 0.32 40.16
C ARG A 238 -1.07 -0.94 40.96
N VAL A 239 -0.76 -2.13 40.43
CA VAL A 239 -1.01 -3.39 41.12
C VAL A 239 -0.09 -3.54 42.33
N GLU A 240 1.17 -3.13 42.18
CA GLU A 240 2.13 -3.08 43.28
C GLU A 240 1.63 -2.17 44.41
N TRP A 241 1.13 -0.97 44.08
CA TRP A 241 0.55 -0.06 45.07
C TRP A 241 -0.70 -0.60 45.77
N TYR A 242 -1.57 -1.34 45.06
CA TYR A 242 -2.70 -2.01 45.70
C TYR A 242 -2.24 -3.05 46.73
N ILE A 243 -1.22 -3.85 46.41
CA ILE A 243 -0.65 -4.82 47.35
C ILE A 243 -0.05 -4.11 48.56
N VAL A 244 0.72 -3.04 48.35
CA VAL A 244 1.31 -2.24 49.44
C VAL A 244 0.22 -1.63 50.33
N ILE A 245 -0.83 -1.03 49.75
CA ILE A 245 -1.95 -0.48 50.51
C ILE A 245 -2.67 -1.57 51.31
N LEU A 246 -2.91 -2.75 50.73
CA LEU A 246 -3.55 -3.87 51.42
C LEU A 246 -2.71 -4.33 52.63
N ILE A 247 -1.39 -4.45 52.47
CA ILE A 247 -0.47 -4.79 53.57
C ILE A 247 -0.50 -3.70 54.65
N VAL A 248 -0.46 -2.43 54.27
CA VAL A 248 -0.53 -1.30 55.23
C VAL A 248 -1.83 -1.33 56.02
N ILE A 249 -2.97 -1.55 55.36
CA ILE A 249 -4.28 -1.67 56.02
C ILE A 249 -4.30 -2.84 57.02
N GLU A 250 -3.78 -4.00 56.63
CA GLU A 250 -3.68 -5.18 57.50
C GLU A 250 -2.85 -4.90 58.77
N VAL A 251 -1.70 -4.23 58.60
CA VAL A 251 -0.83 -3.82 59.72
C VAL A 251 -1.55 -2.85 60.65
N PHE A 252 -2.33 -1.90 60.12
CA PHE A 252 -3.12 -0.99 60.94
C PHE A 252 -4.23 -1.71 61.71
N LEU A 253 -4.96 -2.62 61.06
CA LEU A 253 -6.03 -3.40 61.70
C LEU A 253 -5.49 -4.28 62.83
N THR A 254 -4.37 -4.95 62.61
CA THR A 254 -3.72 -5.80 63.62
C THR A 254 -3.19 -5.00 64.80
N LEU A 255 -2.58 -3.83 64.57
CA LEU A 255 -2.15 -2.92 65.63
C LEU A 255 -3.33 -2.38 66.44
N TYR A 256 -4.42 -2.01 65.77
CA TYR A 256 -5.64 -1.53 66.42
C TYR A 256 -6.29 -2.62 67.30
N GLU A 257 -6.36 -3.86 66.80
CA GLU A 257 -6.87 -4.99 67.57
C GLU A 257 -6.00 -5.28 68.81
N MET A 258 -4.68 -5.20 68.67
CA MET A 258 -3.76 -5.40 69.79
C MET A 258 -3.89 -4.29 70.85
N TRP A 259 -3.99 -3.03 70.42
CA TRP A 259 -4.14 -1.89 71.33
C TRP A 259 -5.46 -1.93 72.08
N THR A 260 -6.57 -2.23 71.39
CA THR A 260 -7.89 -2.37 72.01
C THR A 260 -7.95 -3.53 73.01
N LYS A 261 -7.33 -4.68 72.70
CA LYS A 261 -7.21 -5.79 73.67
C LYS A 261 -6.39 -5.41 74.90
N HIS A 262 -5.34 -4.62 74.75
CA HIS A 262 -4.53 -4.17 75.89
C HIS A 262 -5.20 -3.07 76.73
N LEU A 263 -6.08 -2.26 76.14
CA LEU A 263 -6.80 -1.20 76.84
C LEU A 263 -8.05 -1.70 77.61
N ILE A 264 -8.60 -2.84 77.19
CA ILE A 264 -9.87 -3.39 77.71
C ILE A 264 -9.65 -4.64 78.59
N GLY A 265 -8.46 -5.25 78.56
CA GLY A 265 -8.03 -6.33 79.47
C GLY A 265 -7.14 -5.83 80.59
#